data_AF-R1HN39-F1
#
_entry.id   AF-R1HN39-F1
#
_cell.length_a   1.000
_cell.length_b   1.000
_cell.length_c   1.000
_cell.angle_alpha   90.00
_cell.angle_beta   90.00
_cell.angle_gamma   90.00
#
_symmetry.space_group_name_H-M   'P 1'
#
loop_
_entity.id
_entity.type
_entity.pdbx_description
1 polymer ?
#
loop_
_entity_poly.entity_id
_entity_poly.type
_entity_poly.pdbx_seq_one_letter_code
_entity_poly.pdbx_strand_id
1 'polypeptide(L)'
;RTLGAAVWTACLAAALALGPPLGGVLSEYLGWSWIFFVNLPFVAAMLVLLPSTAPPGRAAGTRAPPLGAMAAVTASLVLLTTALAEPRIAQPLVAAGVLLAAGFAVRERRARERLIPAALTGNRVFAGSLGLQLLWGLGISGIFFFTPLLHQEFLGLGPVGAGLPLVLVAVAVAAATPLVPAVTAGAGPHRTVAAGLAVVGAGLLALAAVNHLPQLWPRVPGMLLIGAGSAFTVPMTSHALDVVDQRYSGTASGLLTAARELSSALGVALIGTVLTAVRAARLESGVPAGAALAGGYTAGLLTAAGLTFAGALLAARVLRDGSPIISSPHDKRAVP
;
A
#
# COMPACT_ATOMS: atom_id res chain seq x y z
N ARG A 1 -1.18 25.42 3.75
CA ARG A 1 -1.61 24.01 3.97
C ARG A 1 -2.03 23.33 2.66
N THR A 2 -2.96 23.91 1.88
CA THR A 2 -3.41 23.37 0.58
C THR A 2 -2.30 23.29 -0.47
N LEU A 3 -1.50 24.34 -0.65
CA LEU A 3 -0.36 24.32 -1.58
C LEU A 3 0.72 23.31 -1.19
N GLY A 4 1.03 23.19 0.10
CA GLY A 4 1.97 22.17 0.60
C GLY A 4 1.48 20.74 0.38
N ALA A 5 0.20 20.47 0.62
CA ALA A 5 -0.40 19.16 0.32
C ALA A 5 -0.42 18.87 -1.20
N ALA A 6 -0.67 19.88 -2.03
CA ALA A 6 -0.63 19.75 -3.48
C ALA A 6 0.79 19.44 -3.99
N VAL A 7 1.80 20.17 -3.51
CA VAL A 7 3.22 19.91 -3.86
C VAL A 7 3.65 18.53 -3.39
N TRP A 8 3.32 18.13 -2.16
CA TRP A 8 3.60 16.80 -1.64
C TRP A 8 2.98 15.69 -2.49
N THR A 9 1.72 15.86 -2.90
CA THR A 9 1.01 14.89 -3.76
C THR A 9 1.63 14.84 -5.16
N ALA A 10 2.02 15.99 -5.72
CA ALA A 10 2.71 16.05 -7.01
C ALA A 10 4.07 15.35 -6.97
N CYS A 11 4.84 15.53 -5.88
CA CYS A 11 6.09 14.80 -5.66
C CYS A 11 5.88 13.28 -5.59
N LEU A 12 4.84 12.82 -4.90
CA LEU A 12 4.50 11.38 -4.86
C LEU A 12 4.13 10.83 -6.24
N ALA A 13 3.34 11.57 -7.02
CA ALA A 13 2.99 11.17 -8.38
C ALA A 13 4.23 11.13 -9.30
N ALA A 14 5.10 12.14 -9.20
CA ALA A 14 6.35 12.17 -9.93
C ALA A 14 7.28 11.00 -9.55
N ALA A 15 7.39 10.68 -8.25
CA ALA A 15 8.16 9.53 -7.78
C ALA A 15 7.61 8.20 -8.32
N LEU A 16 6.28 8.04 -8.36
CA LEU A 16 5.65 6.84 -8.89
C LEU A 16 5.86 6.68 -10.41
N ALA A 17 5.85 7.79 -11.16
CA ALA A 17 6.03 7.79 -12.61
C ALA A 17 7.50 7.66 -13.03
N LEU A 18 8.41 8.38 -12.36
CA LEU A 18 9.83 8.45 -12.73
C LEU A 18 10.67 7.39 -12.02
N GLY A 19 10.21 6.85 -10.90
CA GLY A 19 10.95 5.89 -10.07
C GLY A 19 11.40 4.64 -10.83
N PRO A 20 10.50 3.85 -11.44
CA PRO A 20 10.89 2.63 -12.15
C PRO A 20 11.82 2.87 -13.35
N PRO A 21 11.57 3.85 -14.24
CA PRO A 21 12.50 4.16 -15.33
C PRO A 21 13.88 4.62 -14.84
N LEU A 22 13.93 5.55 -13.87
CA LEU A 22 15.20 6.04 -13.33
C LEU A 22 15.97 4.92 -12.61
N GLY A 23 15.28 4.10 -11.81
CA GLY A 23 15.88 2.93 -11.18
C GLY A 23 16.44 1.92 -12.18
N GLY A 24 15.72 1.68 -13.28
CA GLY A 24 16.17 0.85 -14.39
C GLY A 24 17.42 1.41 -15.06
N VAL A 25 17.43 2.70 -15.42
CA VAL A 25 18.58 3.38 -16.04
C VAL A 25 19.80 3.36 -15.11
N LEU A 26 19.63 3.70 -13.83
CA LEU A 26 20.70 3.64 -12.84
C LEU A 26 21.28 2.22 -12.74
N SER A 27 20.41 1.21 -12.66
CA SER A 27 20.85 -0.19 -12.55
C SER A 27 21.58 -0.69 -13.80
N GLU A 28 21.12 -0.27 -14.99
CA GLU A 28 21.64 -0.74 -16.28
C GLU A 28 22.98 -0.09 -16.64
N TYR A 29 23.13 1.22 -16.42
CA TYR A 29 24.30 1.97 -16.88
C TYR A 29 25.35 2.26 -15.80
N LEU A 30 24.92 2.48 -14.55
CA LEU A 30 25.84 2.83 -13.44
C LEU A 30 26.06 1.66 -12.47
N GLY A 31 25.21 0.64 -12.55
CA GLY A 31 25.21 -0.50 -11.65
C GLY A 31 24.23 -0.31 -10.49
N TRP A 32 23.72 -1.43 -10.00
CA TRP A 32 22.62 -1.48 -9.03
C TRP A 32 22.84 -0.67 -7.74
N SER A 33 24.09 -0.55 -7.26
CA SER A 33 24.42 0.20 -6.04
C SER A 33 24.12 1.70 -6.13
N TRP A 34 24.08 2.28 -7.34
CA TRP A 34 23.74 3.69 -7.54
C TRP A 34 22.29 4.05 -7.21
N ILE A 35 21.40 3.05 -7.16
CA ILE A 35 20.03 3.24 -6.67
C ILE A 35 20.02 3.72 -5.22
N PHE A 36 21.05 3.40 -4.43
CA PHE A 36 21.20 3.91 -3.07
C PHE A 36 21.90 5.28 -3.05
N PHE A 37 22.98 5.43 -3.82
CA PHE A 37 23.79 6.66 -3.82
C PHE A 37 23.01 7.90 -4.28
N VAL A 38 22.07 7.75 -5.21
CA VAL A 38 21.24 8.87 -5.68
C VAL A 38 20.39 9.50 -4.57
N ASN A 39 20.13 8.79 -3.46
CA ASN A 39 19.36 9.32 -2.33
C ASN A 39 20.19 10.22 -1.41
N LEU A 40 21.52 10.02 -1.33
CA LEU A 40 22.42 10.78 -0.45
C LEU A 40 22.29 12.31 -0.60
N PRO A 41 22.29 12.90 -1.81
CA PRO A 41 22.16 14.36 -1.95
C PRO A 41 20.83 14.89 -1.40
N PHE A 42 19.73 14.15 -1.56
CA PHE A 42 18.43 14.56 -1.00
C PHE A 42 18.41 14.48 0.53
N VAL A 43 19.01 13.44 1.10
CA VAL A 43 19.16 13.31 2.56
C VAL A 43 20.03 14.44 3.11
N ALA A 44 21.14 14.77 2.45
CA ALA A 44 22.00 15.87 2.84
C ALA A 44 21.26 17.22 2.78
N ALA A 45 20.55 17.50 1.69
CA ALA A 45 19.73 18.71 1.56
C ALA A 45 18.67 18.80 2.66
N MET A 46 18.00 17.70 2.99
CA MET A 46 17.02 17.66 4.07
C MET A 46 17.66 17.95 5.44
N LEU A 47 18.83 17.36 5.73
CA LEU A 47 19.55 17.62 6.99
C LEU A 47 20.01 19.07 7.12
N VAL A 48 20.38 19.72 6.01
CA VAL A 48 20.78 21.13 5.98
C VAL A 48 19.58 22.07 6.18
N LEU A 49 18.42 21.73 5.60
CA LEU A 49 17.21 22.56 5.68
C LEU A 49 16.39 22.35 6.97
N LEU A 50 16.55 21.21 7.64
CA LEU A 50 15.77 20.85 8.83
C LEU A 50 15.87 21.90 9.97
N PRO A 51 17.04 22.43 10.35
CA PRO A 51 17.16 23.38 11.46
C PRO A 51 16.43 24.70 11.21
N SER A 52 16.30 25.14 9.94
CA SER A 52 15.69 26.42 9.58
C SER A 52 14.19 26.32 9.28
N THR A 53 13.66 25.11 9.04
CA THR A 53 12.27 24.89 8.62
C THR A 53 11.42 24.18 9.67
N ALA A 54 12.02 23.51 10.65
CA ALA A 54 11.30 22.81 11.69
C ALA A 54 10.57 23.81 12.62
N PRO A 55 9.25 23.67 12.84
CA PRO A 55 8.55 24.51 13.81
C PRO A 55 9.10 24.28 15.23
N PRO A 56 9.28 25.34 16.02
CA PRO A 56 9.87 25.23 17.35
C PRO A 56 8.95 24.45 18.31
N GLY A 57 9.45 23.31 18.79
CA GLY A 57 8.93 22.61 19.98
C GLY A 57 7.83 21.57 19.74
N ARG A 58 7.76 20.61 20.67
CA ARG A 58 6.61 19.72 20.83
C ARG A 58 5.43 20.52 21.39
N ALA A 59 4.22 20.30 20.88
CA ALA A 59 3.02 20.85 21.50
C ALA A 59 3.01 20.49 23.01
N ALA A 60 2.87 21.50 23.87
CA ALA A 60 2.88 21.32 25.31
C ALA A 60 1.85 20.24 25.71
N GLY A 61 2.28 19.27 26.52
CA GLY A 61 1.43 18.15 26.98
C GLY A 61 1.51 16.85 26.16
N THR A 62 2.29 16.78 25.08
CA THR A 62 2.54 15.51 24.37
C THR A 62 3.52 14.63 25.15
N ARG A 63 3.00 13.58 25.81
CA ARG A 63 3.83 12.56 26.47
C ARG A 63 4.55 11.70 25.43
N ALA A 64 5.79 11.31 25.75
CA ALA A 64 6.53 10.39 24.91
C ALA A 64 5.80 9.03 24.85
N PRO A 65 5.68 8.41 23.67
CA PRO A 65 5.04 7.10 23.57
C PRO A 65 5.82 6.06 24.39
N PRO A 66 5.14 5.08 25.01
CA PRO A 66 5.77 4.06 25.84
C PRO A 66 6.72 3.19 25.01
N LEU A 67 8.03 3.39 25.19
CA LEU A 67 9.09 2.73 24.40
C LEU A 67 8.96 1.20 24.38
N GLY A 68 8.63 0.57 25.52
CA GLY A 68 8.45 -0.88 25.58
C GLY A 68 7.28 -1.38 24.71
N ALA A 69 6.22 -0.59 24.57
CA ALA A 69 5.10 -0.92 23.70
C ALA A 69 5.48 -0.81 22.22
N MET A 70 6.21 0.25 21.87
CA MET A 70 6.74 0.46 20.53
C MET A 70 7.71 -0.66 20.15
N ALA A 71 8.66 -0.98 21.03
CA ALA A 71 9.61 -2.06 20.82
C ALA A 71 8.91 -3.41 20.64
N ALA A 72 7.91 -3.73 21.47
CA ALA A 72 7.16 -4.97 21.37
C ALA A 72 6.39 -5.10 20.05
N VAL A 73 5.67 -4.05 19.63
CA VAL A 73 4.92 -4.10 18.35
C VAL A 73 5.88 -4.11 17.15
N THR A 74 6.95 -3.32 17.17
CA THR A 74 7.95 -3.32 16.09
C THR A 74 8.66 -4.66 15.98
N ALA A 75 9.12 -5.23 17.10
CA ALA A 75 9.77 -6.54 17.11
C ALA A 75 8.82 -7.64 16.64
N SER A 76 7.55 -7.61 17.07
CA SER A 76 6.53 -8.52 16.55
C SER A 76 6.41 -8.45 15.03
N LEU A 77 6.27 -7.25 14.47
CA LEU A 77 6.15 -7.06 13.02
C LEU A 77 7.40 -7.55 12.28
N VAL A 78 8.60 -7.23 12.78
CA VAL A 78 9.87 -7.70 12.20
C VAL A 78 9.96 -9.21 12.22
N LEU A 79 9.62 -9.87 13.33
CA LEU A 79 9.70 -11.33 13.42
C LEU A 79 8.69 -12.01 12.49
N LEU A 80 7.47 -11.49 12.42
CA LEU A 80 6.42 -12.05 11.54
C LEU A 80 6.75 -11.88 10.06
N THR A 81 7.28 -10.73 9.65
CA THR A 81 7.70 -10.51 8.26
C THR A 81 8.96 -11.30 7.91
N THR A 82 9.90 -11.45 8.86
CA THR A 82 11.10 -12.28 8.67
C THR A 82 10.72 -13.75 8.55
N ALA A 83 9.74 -14.24 9.31
CA ALA A 83 9.25 -15.61 9.22
C ALA A 83 8.72 -15.95 7.82
N LEU A 84 8.11 -14.98 7.15
CA LEU A 84 7.63 -15.13 5.78
C LEU A 84 8.77 -15.14 4.76
N ALA A 85 9.84 -14.38 5.02
CA ALA A 85 11.01 -14.32 4.16
C ALA A 85 11.90 -15.56 4.32
N GLU A 86 11.97 -16.16 5.52
CA GLU A 86 12.85 -17.28 5.81
C GLU A 86 12.09 -18.50 6.39
N PRO A 87 11.55 -19.36 5.51
CA PRO A 87 10.73 -20.51 5.90
C PRO A 87 11.43 -21.47 6.86
N ARG A 88 12.76 -21.58 6.77
CA ARG A 88 13.57 -22.51 7.57
C ARG A 88 13.49 -22.25 9.07
N ILE A 89 13.33 -20.99 9.45
CA ILE A 89 13.20 -20.55 10.85
C ILE A 89 11.84 -19.88 11.11
N ALA A 90 10.86 -20.10 10.23
CA ALA A 90 9.56 -19.46 10.34
C ALA A 90 8.83 -19.83 11.63
N GLN A 91 8.86 -21.09 12.05
CA GLN A 91 8.15 -21.55 13.26
C GLN A 91 8.56 -20.78 14.53
N PRO A 92 9.84 -20.70 14.92
CA PRO A 92 10.24 -19.93 16.10
C PRO A 92 9.99 -18.42 15.93
N LEU A 93 10.15 -17.87 14.72
CA LEU A 93 9.89 -16.46 14.45
C LEU A 93 8.39 -16.10 14.54
N VAL A 94 7.51 -16.95 14.01
CA VAL A 94 6.06 -16.81 14.16
C VAL A 94 5.66 -16.91 15.62
N ALA A 95 6.19 -17.91 16.34
CA ALA A 95 5.88 -18.07 17.77
C ALA A 95 6.29 -16.82 18.57
N ALA A 96 7.52 -16.34 18.41
CA ALA A 96 8.01 -15.14 19.09
C ALA A 96 7.25 -13.87 18.64
N GLY A 97 6.99 -13.71 17.35
CA GLY A 97 6.24 -12.59 16.79
C GLY A 97 4.79 -12.53 17.29
N VAL A 98 4.10 -13.67 17.35
CA VAL A 98 2.74 -13.80 17.89
C VAL A 98 2.73 -13.55 19.39
N LEU A 99 3.70 -14.09 20.14
CA LEU A 99 3.82 -13.84 21.58
C LEU A 99 4.00 -12.35 21.90
N LEU A 100 4.85 -11.65 21.15
CA LEU A 100 5.03 -10.21 21.29
C LEU A 100 3.78 -9.42 20.87
N ALA A 101 3.09 -9.82 19.80
CA ALA A 101 1.81 -9.22 19.40
C ALA A 101 0.74 -9.39 20.50
N ALA A 102 0.61 -10.59 21.05
CA ALA A 102 -0.33 -10.91 22.11
C ALA A 102 0.02 -10.15 23.39
N GLY A 103 1.30 -10.09 23.76
CA GLY A 103 1.80 -9.32 24.88
C GLY A 103 1.50 -7.82 24.73
N PHE A 104 1.74 -7.27 23.53
CA PHE A 104 1.35 -5.90 23.19
C PHE A 104 -0.16 -5.69 23.34
N ALA A 105 -0.99 -6.58 22.80
CA ALA A 105 -2.44 -6.46 22.89
C ALA A 105 -2.96 -6.54 24.33
N VAL A 106 -2.42 -7.43 25.17
CA VAL A 106 -2.75 -7.54 26.59
C VAL A 106 -2.33 -6.27 27.34
N ARG A 107 -1.10 -5.79 27.10
CA ARG A 107 -0.60 -4.54 27.67
C ARG A 107 -1.51 -3.37 27.29
N GLU A 108 -1.87 -3.27 26.02
CA GLU A 108 -2.69 -2.20 25.47
C GLU A 108 -4.10 -2.16 26.09
N ARG A 109 -4.70 -3.35 26.30
CA ARG A 109 -6.00 -3.46 26.97
C ARG A 109 -5.95 -3.01 28.42
N ARG A 110 -4.85 -3.27 29.12
CA ARG A 110 -4.65 -2.96 30.56
C ARG A 110 -4.05 -1.58 30.83
N ALA A 111 -3.41 -0.96 29.85
CA ALA A 111 -2.70 0.29 30.02
C ALA A 111 -3.66 1.46 30.26
N ARG A 112 -3.33 2.30 31.25
CA ARG A 112 -3.99 3.61 31.48
C ARG A 112 -3.71 4.57 30.32
N GLU A 113 -2.51 4.49 29.73
CA GLU A 113 -2.11 5.21 28.53
C GLU A 113 -1.92 4.25 27.36
N ARG A 114 -2.92 4.23 26.47
CA ARG A 114 -2.93 3.41 25.26
C ARG A 114 -2.16 4.13 24.14
N LEU A 115 -1.30 3.39 23.45
CA LEU A 115 -0.65 3.80 22.21
C LEU A 115 -1.68 3.94 21.07
N ILE A 116 -2.70 3.07 21.05
CA ILE A 116 -3.85 3.13 20.15
C ILE A 116 -5.10 3.49 20.99
N PRO A 117 -5.56 4.75 20.95
CA PRO A 117 -6.74 5.19 21.67
C PRO A 117 -7.97 4.32 21.37
N ALA A 118 -8.74 3.98 22.42
CA ALA A 118 -9.94 3.17 22.29
C ALA A 118 -10.98 3.76 21.31
N ALA A 119 -11.01 5.10 21.23
CA ALA A 119 -11.85 5.86 20.30
C ALA A 119 -11.57 5.53 18.83
N LEU A 120 -10.33 5.14 18.48
CA LEU A 120 -9.98 4.70 17.14
C LEU A 120 -10.43 3.26 16.90
N THR A 121 -10.12 2.34 17.82
CA THR A 121 -10.46 0.92 17.66
C THR A 121 -11.97 0.65 17.71
N GLY A 122 -12.73 1.50 18.40
CA GLY A 122 -14.19 1.39 18.48
C GLY A 122 -14.93 2.00 17.28
N ASN A 123 -14.25 2.81 16.45
CA ASN A 123 -14.88 3.44 15.30
C ASN A 123 -14.89 2.48 14.10
N ARG A 124 -16.09 2.04 13.71
CA ARG A 124 -16.29 1.07 12.62
C ARG A 124 -15.80 1.57 11.26
N VAL A 125 -15.91 2.87 10.99
CA VAL A 125 -15.41 3.48 9.75
C VAL A 125 -13.89 3.44 9.73
N PHE A 126 -13.24 3.84 10.82
CA PHE A 126 -11.78 3.82 10.92
C PHE A 126 -11.21 2.39 10.85
N ALA A 127 -11.80 1.45 11.59
CA ALA A 127 -11.44 0.03 11.52
C ALA A 127 -11.68 -0.56 10.12
N GLY A 128 -12.78 -0.17 9.46
CA GLY A 128 -13.07 -0.51 8.08
C GLY A 128 -12.00 -0.02 7.11
N SER A 129 -11.57 1.23 7.24
CA SER A 129 -10.50 1.82 6.42
C SER A 129 -9.17 1.12 6.63
N LEU A 130 -8.83 0.71 7.86
CA LEU A 130 -7.64 -0.13 8.11
C LEU A 130 -7.76 -1.48 7.40
N GLY A 131 -8.92 -2.14 7.48
CA GLY A 131 -9.18 -3.40 6.78
C GLY A 131 -9.06 -3.27 5.26
N LEU A 132 -9.58 -2.17 4.70
CA LEU A 132 -9.45 -1.87 3.27
C LEU A 132 -8.00 -1.61 2.86
N GLN A 133 -7.25 -0.83 3.65
CA GLN A 133 -5.83 -0.58 3.43
C GLN A 133 -5.01 -1.87 3.48
N LEU A 134 -5.37 -2.80 4.37
CA LEU A 134 -4.78 -4.13 4.45
C LEU A 134 -5.07 -4.95 3.20
N LEU A 135 -6.33 -5.07 2.80
CA LEU A 135 -6.73 -5.84 1.62
C LEU A 135 -6.12 -5.29 0.32
N TRP A 136 -6.09 -3.97 0.16
CA TRP A 136 -5.46 -3.34 -0.99
C TRP A 136 -3.95 -3.61 -1.03
N GLY A 137 -3.23 -3.39 0.07
CA GLY A 137 -1.78 -3.62 0.11
C GLY A 137 -1.40 -5.09 -0.05
N LEU A 138 -2.16 -6.01 0.56
CA LEU A 138 -1.97 -7.45 0.38
C LEU A 138 -2.12 -7.87 -1.09
N GLY A 139 -3.11 -7.30 -1.79
CA GLY A 139 -3.36 -7.61 -3.19
C GLY A 139 -2.34 -6.98 -4.14
N ILE A 140 -1.93 -5.73 -3.90
CA ILE A 140 -1.24 -4.94 -4.91
C ILE A 140 0.28 -4.92 -4.75
N SER A 141 0.80 -4.94 -3.52
CA SER A 141 2.24 -4.77 -3.30
C SER A 141 3.08 -5.92 -3.89
N GLY A 142 2.61 -7.16 -3.75
CA GLY A 142 3.27 -8.30 -4.38
C GLY A 142 3.27 -8.22 -5.90
N ILE A 143 2.19 -7.73 -6.50
CA ILE A 143 2.09 -7.57 -7.96
C ILE A 143 3.10 -6.55 -8.47
N PHE A 144 3.26 -5.40 -7.82
CA PHE A 144 4.29 -4.42 -8.19
C PHE A 144 5.72 -4.96 -8.05
N PHE A 145 5.96 -5.83 -7.06
CA PHE A 145 7.27 -6.47 -6.88
C PHE A 145 7.56 -7.51 -7.96
N PHE A 146 6.62 -8.42 -8.23
CA PHE A 146 6.84 -9.55 -9.15
C PHE A 146 6.64 -9.20 -10.63
N THR A 147 5.94 -8.10 -10.98
CA THR A 147 5.72 -7.70 -12.38
C THR A 147 7.05 -7.45 -13.13
N PRO A 148 7.99 -6.62 -12.64
CA PRO A 148 9.26 -6.41 -13.33
C PRO A 148 10.12 -7.68 -13.36
N LEU A 149 10.06 -8.52 -12.31
CA LEU A 149 10.77 -9.79 -12.29
C LEU A 149 10.27 -10.71 -13.41
N LEU A 150 8.94 -10.80 -13.59
CA LEU A 150 8.35 -11.55 -14.68
C LEU A 150 8.74 -10.97 -16.06
N HIS A 151 8.72 -9.65 -16.21
CA HIS A 151 9.14 -9.02 -17.46
C HIS A 151 10.60 -9.34 -17.82
N GLN A 152 11.48 -9.45 -16.84
CA GLN A 152 12.87 -9.84 -17.09
C GLN A 152 12.98 -11.35 -17.41
N GLU A 153 12.46 -12.20 -16.53
CA GLU A 153 12.68 -13.66 -16.57
C GLU A 153 11.81 -14.37 -17.62
N PHE A 154 10.61 -13.86 -17.92
CA PHE A 154 9.68 -14.48 -18.87
C PHE A 154 9.63 -13.78 -20.23
N LEU A 155 9.68 -12.44 -20.26
CA LEU A 155 9.70 -11.68 -21.53
C LEU A 155 11.12 -11.41 -22.04
N GLY A 156 12.16 -11.71 -21.26
CA GLY A 156 13.56 -11.46 -21.65
C GLY A 156 13.91 -9.98 -21.76
N LEU A 157 13.15 -9.10 -21.09
CA LEU A 157 13.39 -7.66 -21.14
C LEU A 157 14.56 -7.27 -20.21
N GLY A 158 15.34 -6.27 -20.61
CA GLY A 158 16.30 -5.63 -19.72
C GLY A 158 15.63 -4.86 -18.56
N PRO A 159 16.40 -4.39 -17.56
CA PRO A 159 15.86 -3.68 -16.39
C PRO A 159 14.97 -2.49 -16.74
N VAL A 160 15.36 -1.66 -17.72
CA VAL A 160 14.54 -0.54 -18.19
C VAL A 160 13.24 -1.04 -18.84
N GLY A 161 13.33 -2.03 -19.73
CA GLY A 161 12.15 -2.60 -20.41
C GLY A 161 11.16 -3.27 -19.45
N ALA A 162 11.64 -3.79 -18.32
CA ALA A 162 10.81 -4.41 -17.31
C ALA A 162 10.07 -3.41 -16.41
N GLY A 163 10.71 -2.27 -16.11
CA GLY A 163 10.14 -1.20 -15.29
C GLY A 163 9.27 -0.20 -16.05
N LEU A 164 9.60 0.09 -17.31
CA LEU A 164 8.90 1.10 -18.14
C LEU A 164 7.37 0.89 -18.25
N PRO A 165 6.83 -0.34 -18.36
CA PRO A 165 5.38 -0.55 -18.43
C PRO A 165 4.64 -0.13 -17.15
N LEU A 166 5.32 -0.13 -15.99
CA LEU A 166 4.72 0.35 -14.73
C LEU A 166 4.42 1.85 -14.76
N VAL A 167 5.10 2.62 -15.63
CA VAL A 167 4.79 4.05 -15.85
C VAL A 167 3.35 4.21 -16.33
N LEU A 168 2.81 3.25 -17.11
CA LEU A 168 1.42 3.30 -17.57
C LEU A 168 0.43 3.27 -16.39
N VAL A 169 0.76 2.53 -15.33
CA VAL A 169 -0.04 2.52 -14.10
C VAL A 169 -0.03 3.91 -13.46
N ALA A 170 1.15 4.53 -13.33
CA ALA A 170 1.28 5.86 -12.76
C ALA A 170 0.56 6.93 -13.61
N VAL A 171 0.68 6.86 -14.93
CA VAL A 171 -0.04 7.74 -15.87
C VAL A 171 -1.54 7.55 -15.74
N ALA A 172 -2.04 6.31 -15.63
CA ALA A 172 -3.47 6.06 -15.42
C ALA A 172 -3.97 6.58 -14.07
N VAL A 173 -3.18 6.46 -12.99
CA VAL A 173 -3.50 7.10 -11.70
C VAL A 173 -3.60 8.61 -11.87
N ALA A 174 -2.59 9.24 -12.49
CA ALA A 174 -2.55 10.68 -12.70
C ALA A 174 -3.71 11.19 -13.57
N ALA A 175 -4.05 10.45 -14.63
CA ALA A 175 -5.15 10.76 -15.53
C ALA A 175 -6.53 10.59 -14.87
N ALA A 176 -6.69 9.60 -13.97
CA ALA A 176 -7.94 9.37 -13.25
C ALA A 176 -8.14 10.29 -12.03
N THR A 177 -7.05 10.78 -11.43
CA THR A 177 -7.08 11.59 -10.20
C THR A 177 -8.02 12.82 -10.28
N PRO A 178 -8.05 13.63 -11.36
CA PRO A 178 -8.95 14.77 -11.50
C PRO A 178 -10.43 14.40 -11.45
N LEU A 179 -10.80 13.15 -11.78
CA LEU A 179 -12.18 12.67 -11.78
C LEU A 179 -12.64 12.28 -10.37
N VAL A 180 -11.70 11.99 -9.46
CA VAL A 180 -12.00 11.48 -8.11
C VAL A 180 -12.92 12.42 -7.32
N PRO A 181 -12.71 13.75 -7.25
CA PRO A 181 -13.59 14.65 -6.50
C PRO A 181 -15.02 14.67 -7.04
N ALA A 182 -15.20 14.71 -8.36
CA ALA A 182 -16.51 14.75 -9.00
C ALA A 182 -17.29 13.44 -8.76
N VAL A 183 -16.64 12.29 -8.94
CA VAL A 183 -17.25 10.98 -8.68
C VAL A 183 -17.55 10.80 -7.20
N THR A 184 -16.66 11.26 -6.30
CA THR A 184 -16.88 11.20 -4.85
C THR A 184 -18.05 12.08 -4.42
N ALA A 185 -18.21 13.27 -5.01
CA ALA A 185 -19.33 14.15 -4.72
C ALA A 185 -20.68 13.57 -5.16
N GLY A 186 -20.73 12.89 -6.32
CA GLY A 186 -21.97 12.31 -6.84
C GLY A 186 -22.33 10.94 -6.24
N ALA A 187 -21.35 10.04 -6.06
CA ALA A 187 -21.61 8.67 -5.62
C ALA A 187 -21.34 8.44 -4.11
N GLY A 188 -20.69 9.39 -3.44
CA GLY A 188 -20.19 9.24 -2.08
C GLY A 188 -18.89 8.43 -2.00
N PRO A 189 -18.05 8.69 -0.98
CA PRO A 189 -16.69 8.13 -0.87
C PRO A 189 -16.66 6.60 -0.91
N HIS A 190 -17.70 5.95 -0.39
CA HIS A 190 -17.73 4.50 -0.22
C HIS A 190 -17.99 3.75 -1.51
N ARG A 191 -18.91 4.27 -2.33
CA ARG A 191 -19.18 3.72 -3.66
C ARG A 191 -18.00 4.00 -4.58
N THR A 192 -17.36 5.16 -4.45
CA THR A 192 -16.15 5.50 -5.20
C THR A 192 -15.00 4.54 -4.90
N VAL A 193 -14.70 4.28 -3.63
CA VAL A 193 -13.64 3.34 -3.24
C VAL A 193 -13.99 1.90 -3.65
N ALA A 194 -15.23 1.47 -3.47
CA ALA A 194 -15.67 0.14 -3.89
C ALA A 194 -15.54 -0.07 -5.41
N ALA A 195 -15.96 0.92 -6.20
CA ALA A 195 -15.81 0.91 -7.65
C ALA A 195 -14.32 0.90 -8.06
N GLY A 196 -13.49 1.74 -7.42
CA GLY A 196 -12.04 1.76 -7.65
C GLY A 196 -11.40 0.38 -7.43
N LEU A 197 -11.69 -0.25 -6.29
CA LEU A 197 -11.19 -1.60 -5.98
C LEU A 197 -11.71 -2.68 -6.95
N ALA A 198 -12.97 -2.57 -7.40
CA ALA A 198 -13.51 -3.49 -8.40
C ALA A 198 -12.81 -3.32 -9.77
N VAL A 199 -12.50 -2.09 -10.18
CA VAL A 199 -11.75 -1.78 -11.40
C VAL A 199 -10.31 -2.32 -11.30
N VAL A 200 -9.67 -2.19 -10.13
CA VAL A 200 -8.37 -2.81 -9.87
C VAL A 200 -8.44 -4.33 -10.01
N GLY A 201 -9.43 -4.98 -9.39
CA GLY A 201 -9.65 -6.42 -9.50
C GLY A 201 -9.86 -6.87 -10.95
N ALA A 202 -10.65 -6.13 -11.73
CA ALA A 202 -10.84 -6.38 -13.15
C ALA A 202 -9.53 -6.24 -13.95
N GLY A 203 -8.70 -5.24 -13.64
CA GLY A 203 -7.38 -5.07 -14.25
C GLY A 203 -6.42 -6.22 -13.93
N LEU A 204 -6.45 -6.74 -12.70
CA LEU A 204 -5.68 -7.92 -12.29
C LEU A 204 -6.14 -9.19 -13.03
N LEU A 205 -7.46 -9.37 -13.20
CA LEU A 205 -8.00 -10.48 -14.00
C LEU A 205 -7.63 -10.34 -15.48
N ALA A 206 -7.67 -9.13 -16.04
CA ALA A 206 -7.27 -8.87 -17.42
C ALA A 206 -5.78 -9.21 -17.62
N LEU A 207 -4.91 -8.84 -16.68
CA LEU A 207 -3.50 -9.25 -16.69
C LEU A 207 -3.36 -10.76 -16.60
N ALA A 208 -4.11 -11.43 -15.71
CA ALA A 208 -4.04 -12.87 -15.53
C ALA A 208 -4.41 -13.63 -16.81
N ALA A 209 -5.44 -13.14 -17.52
CA ALA A 209 -5.93 -13.73 -18.77
C ALA A 209 -4.87 -13.73 -19.88
N VAL A 210 -4.11 -12.65 -20.01
CA VAL A 210 -3.11 -12.48 -21.08
C VAL A 210 -1.69 -12.89 -20.67
N ASN A 211 -1.47 -13.26 -19.41
CA ASN A 211 -0.12 -13.44 -18.87
C ASN A 211 0.68 -14.56 -19.54
N HIS A 212 0.00 -15.57 -20.09
CA HIS A 212 0.62 -16.66 -20.83
C HIS A 212 1.28 -16.20 -22.15
N LEU A 213 0.93 -15.01 -22.65
CA LEU A 213 1.50 -14.44 -23.87
C LEU A 213 2.87 -13.81 -23.58
N PRO A 214 3.91 -14.10 -24.40
CA PRO A 214 5.23 -13.49 -24.26
C PRO A 214 5.28 -12.09 -24.91
N GLN A 215 4.24 -11.27 -24.73
CA GLN A 215 4.12 -9.95 -25.36
C GLN A 215 3.64 -8.89 -24.38
N LEU A 216 4.26 -7.71 -24.40
CA LEU A 216 3.88 -6.64 -23.47
C LEU A 216 2.51 -6.02 -23.79
N TRP A 217 2.19 -5.81 -25.07
CA TRP A 217 0.99 -5.08 -25.51
C TRP A 217 -0.34 -5.60 -24.93
N PRO A 218 -0.61 -6.92 -24.91
CA PRO A 218 -1.81 -7.46 -24.27
C PRO A 218 -1.98 -7.08 -22.78
N ARG A 219 -0.89 -6.75 -22.07
CA ARG A 219 -0.91 -6.40 -20.64
C ARG A 219 -1.34 -4.95 -20.38
N VAL A 220 -1.25 -4.08 -21.37
CA VAL A 220 -1.50 -2.63 -21.23
C VAL A 220 -2.90 -2.31 -20.69
N PRO A 221 -4.00 -2.89 -21.21
CA PRO A 221 -5.34 -2.59 -20.68
C PRO A 221 -5.48 -2.92 -19.19
N GLY A 222 -4.91 -4.05 -18.74
CA GLY A 222 -4.92 -4.44 -17.33
C GLY A 222 -4.15 -3.47 -16.45
N MET A 223 -2.97 -3.01 -16.88
CA MET A 223 -2.18 -2.00 -16.17
C MET A 223 -2.91 -0.66 -16.05
N LEU A 224 -3.56 -0.20 -17.13
CA LEU A 224 -4.36 1.03 -17.12
C LEU A 224 -5.55 0.92 -16.16
N LEU A 225 -6.25 -0.21 -16.13
CA LEU A 225 -7.34 -0.46 -15.18
C LEU A 225 -6.84 -0.44 -13.73
N ILE A 226 -5.71 -1.10 -13.44
CA ILE A 226 -5.11 -1.09 -12.10
C ILE A 226 -4.77 0.33 -11.67
N GLY A 227 -4.15 1.13 -12.54
CA GLY A 227 -3.81 2.52 -12.23
C GLY A 227 -5.04 3.40 -12.04
N ALA A 228 -5.97 3.38 -13.00
CA ALA A 228 -7.19 4.17 -12.94
C ALA A 228 -8.03 3.83 -11.70
N GLY A 229 -8.24 2.54 -11.41
CA GLY A 229 -8.98 2.09 -10.23
C GLY A 229 -8.30 2.48 -8.91
N SER A 230 -6.96 2.45 -8.87
CA SER A 230 -6.18 2.83 -7.68
C SER A 230 -6.39 4.31 -7.31
N ALA A 231 -6.56 5.21 -8.28
CA ALA A 231 -6.84 6.63 -7.99
C ALA A 231 -8.12 6.82 -7.17
N PHE A 232 -9.14 6.01 -7.41
CA PHE A 232 -10.42 6.07 -6.69
C PHE A 232 -10.38 5.48 -5.29
N THR A 233 -9.25 4.92 -4.84
CA THR A 233 -9.06 4.46 -3.46
C THR A 233 -8.64 5.59 -2.50
N VAL A 234 -8.18 6.73 -3.03
CA VAL A 234 -7.69 7.88 -2.23
C VAL A 234 -8.70 8.41 -1.21
N PRO A 235 -10.00 8.56 -1.51
CA PRO A 235 -11.00 9.05 -0.55
C PRO A 235 -11.10 8.23 0.73
N MET A 236 -10.68 6.97 0.72
CA MET A 236 -10.65 6.10 1.91
C MET A 236 -9.81 6.70 3.05
N THR A 237 -8.63 7.23 2.72
CA THR A 237 -7.69 7.75 3.73
C THR A 237 -8.19 9.08 4.29
N SER A 238 -8.69 9.96 3.43
CA SER A 238 -9.27 11.24 3.85
C SER A 238 -10.48 11.01 4.76
N HIS A 239 -11.40 10.15 4.35
CA HIS A 239 -12.59 9.83 5.14
C HIS A 239 -12.25 9.17 6.49
N ALA A 240 -11.20 8.34 6.54
CA ALA A 240 -10.74 7.74 7.79
C ALA A 240 -10.22 8.78 8.78
N LEU A 241 -9.58 9.84 8.29
CA LEU A 241 -9.06 10.93 9.10
C LEU A 241 -10.15 11.93 9.50
N ASP A 242 -11.14 12.16 8.63
CA ASP A 242 -12.25 13.10 8.89
C ASP A 242 -13.17 12.65 10.03
N VAL A 243 -13.31 11.34 10.24
CA VAL A 243 -14.13 10.78 11.34
C VAL A 243 -13.39 10.69 12.69
N VAL A 244 -12.13 11.11 12.73
CA VAL A 244 -11.28 11.04 13.92
C VAL A 244 -11.10 12.42 14.52
N ASP A 245 -11.29 12.51 15.84
CA ASP A 245 -11.03 13.73 16.63
C ASP A 245 -9.60 14.25 16.38
N GLN A 246 -9.44 15.57 16.19
CA GLN A 246 -8.19 16.21 15.80
C GLN A 246 -7.02 15.87 16.74
N ARG A 247 -7.30 15.64 18.04
CA ARG A 247 -6.29 15.22 19.02
C ARG A 247 -5.66 13.85 18.73
N TYR A 248 -6.33 13.00 17.95
CA TYR A 248 -5.85 11.66 17.56
C TYR A 248 -5.39 11.59 16.10
N SER A 249 -5.46 12.70 15.35
CA SER A 249 -5.09 12.74 13.92
C SER A 249 -3.68 12.20 13.64
N GLY A 250 -2.71 12.52 14.51
CA GLY A 250 -1.34 12.00 14.41
C GLY A 250 -1.27 10.48 14.60
N THR A 251 -1.95 9.93 15.63
CA THR A 251 -2.00 8.49 15.87
C THR A 251 -2.76 7.75 14.77
N ALA A 252 -3.87 8.31 14.28
CA ALA A 252 -4.68 7.73 13.22
C ALA A 252 -3.91 7.67 11.89
N SER A 253 -3.24 8.77 11.50
CA SER A 253 -2.37 8.80 10.33
C SER A 253 -1.21 7.81 10.49
N GLY A 254 -0.56 7.77 11.66
CA GLY A 254 0.50 6.80 11.93
C GLY A 254 0.04 5.35 11.81
N LEU A 255 -1.17 5.04 12.26
CA LEU A 255 -1.73 3.68 12.15
C LEU A 255 -2.11 3.32 10.70
N LEU A 256 -2.64 4.26 9.92
CA LEU A 256 -2.89 4.07 8.49
C LEU A 256 -1.58 3.80 7.73
N THR A 257 -0.52 4.56 8.02
CA THR A 257 0.80 4.33 7.44
C THR A 257 1.38 2.99 7.88
N ALA A 258 1.32 2.65 9.17
CA ALA A 258 1.79 1.37 9.66
C ALA A 258 1.02 0.19 9.03
N ALA A 259 -0.31 0.32 8.88
CA ALA A 259 -1.13 -0.68 8.20
C ALA A 259 -0.77 -0.82 6.72
N ARG A 260 -0.47 0.29 6.03
CA ARG A 260 0.00 0.30 4.64
C ARG A 260 1.36 -0.40 4.48
N GLU A 261 2.33 -0.10 5.33
CA GLU A 261 3.66 -0.72 5.25
C GLU A 261 3.60 -2.21 5.60
N LEU A 262 2.84 -2.55 6.65
CA LEU A 262 2.61 -3.94 7.04
C LEU A 262 1.92 -4.73 5.93
N SER A 263 0.83 -4.20 5.37
CA SER A 263 0.10 -4.88 4.29
C SER A 263 0.95 -5.02 3.03
N SER A 264 1.84 -4.07 2.77
CA SER A 264 2.77 -4.13 1.65
C SER A 264 3.76 -5.29 1.80
N ALA A 265 4.42 -5.39 2.94
CA ALA A 265 5.36 -6.47 3.23
C ALA A 265 4.67 -7.85 3.21
N LEU A 266 3.52 -7.97 3.89
CA LEU A 266 2.73 -9.19 3.88
C LEU A 266 2.21 -9.54 2.49
N GLY A 267 1.88 -8.55 1.66
CA GLY A 267 1.40 -8.75 0.29
C GLY A 267 2.48 -9.35 -0.60
N VAL A 268 3.71 -8.82 -0.53
CA VAL A 268 4.85 -9.40 -1.26
C VAL A 268 5.11 -10.84 -0.83
N ALA A 269 5.09 -11.11 0.48
CA ALA A 269 5.25 -12.45 1.01
C ALA A 269 4.15 -13.43 0.58
N LEU A 270 2.88 -13.01 0.69
CA LEU A 270 1.72 -13.82 0.34
C LEU A 270 1.75 -14.19 -1.15
N ILE A 271 1.89 -13.19 -2.02
CA ILE A 271 1.96 -13.40 -3.46
C ILE A 271 3.19 -14.21 -3.85
N GLY A 272 4.34 -13.95 -3.21
CA GLY A 272 5.57 -14.72 -3.44
C GLY A 272 5.44 -16.18 -3.03
N THR A 273 4.76 -16.47 -1.92
CA THR A 273 4.47 -17.84 -1.46
C THR A 273 3.58 -18.57 -2.45
N VAL A 274 2.49 -17.95 -2.89
CA VAL A 274 1.56 -18.52 -3.90
C VAL A 274 2.30 -18.76 -5.21
N LEU A 275 3.06 -17.78 -5.69
CA LEU A 275 3.83 -17.88 -6.92
C LEU A 275 4.84 -19.02 -6.84
N THR A 276 5.61 -19.10 -5.75
CA THR A 276 6.65 -20.12 -5.57
C THR A 276 6.06 -21.51 -5.49
N ALA A 277 4.97 -21.70 -4.75
CA ALA A 277 4.29 -22.99 -4.63
C ALA A 277 3.76 -23.48 -5.99
N VAL A 278 3.08 -22.61 -6.74
CA VAL A 278 2.54 -22.97 -8.07
C VAL A 278 3.66 -23.17 -9.09
N ARG A 279 4.72 -22.35 -9.03
CA ARG A 279 5.90 -22.53 -9.88
C ARG A 279 6.56 -23.88 -9.63
N ALA A 280 6.76 -24.28 -8.37
CA ALA A 280 7.35 -25.56 -8.01
C ALA A 280 6.53 -26.74 -8.56
N ALA A 281 5.21 -26.74 -8.33
CA ALA A 281 4.32 -27.78 -8.84
C ALA A 281 4.35 -27.89 -10.39
N ARG A 282 4.49 -26.76 -11.10
CA ARG A 282 4.61 -26.77 -12.57
C ARG A 282 5.97 -27.24 -13.07
N LEU A 283 7.04 -26.95 -12.35
CA LEU A 283 8.38 -27.47 -12.66
C LEU A 283 8.41 -28.99 -12.49
N GLU A 284 7.81 -29.52 -11.42
CA GLU A 284 7.66 -30.96 -11.19
C GLU A 284 6.85 -31.65 -12.31
N SER A 285 5.88 -30.95 -12.90
CA SER A 285 5.12 -31.44 -14.06
C SER A 285 5.82 -31.24 -15.41
N GLY A 286 7.10 -30.85 -15.43
CA GLY A 286 7.90 -30.71 -16.65
C GLY A 286 7.68 -29.43 -17.45
N VAL A 287 7.00 -28.41 -16.90
CA VAL A 287 6.80 -27.13 -17.58
C VAL A 287 8.11 -26.32 -17.59
N PRO A 288 8.49 -25.68 -18.72
CA PRO A 288 9.68 -24.83 -18.78
C PRO A 288 9.68 -23.72 -17.72
N ALA A 289 10.86 -23.38 -17.20
CA ALA A 289 11.00 -22.48 -16.04
C ALA A 289 10.29 -21.13 -16.20
N GLY A 290 10.38 -20.50 -17.38
CA GLY A 290 9.67 -19.25 -17.67
C GLY A 290 8.15 -19.41 -17.63
N ALA A 291 7.60 -20.46 -18.25
CA ALA A 291 6.16 -20.72 -18.25
C ALA A 291 5.65 -21.15 -16.86
N ALA A 292 6.48 -21.83 -16.07
CA ALA A 292 6.19 -22.14 -14.67
C ALA A 292 6.13 -20.86 -13.81
N LEU A 293 7.07 -19.93 -14.02
CA LEU A 293 7.06 -18.61 -13.38
C LEU A 293 5.80 -17.81 -13.76
N ALA A 294 5.47 -17.74 -15.05
CA ALA A 294 4.25 -17.09 -15.52
C ALA A 294 2.99 -17.72 -14.90
N GLY A 295 2.96 -19.05 -14.77
CA GLY A 295 1.90 -19.77 -14.07
C GLY A 295 1.74 -19.38 -12.61
N GLY A 296 2.85 -19.33 -11.87
CA GLY A 296 2.86 -18.88 -10.48
C GLY A 296 2.43 -17.42 -10.34
N TYR A 297 2.88 -16.57 -11.24
CA TYR A 297 2.47 -15.16 -11.26
C TYR A 297 0.98 -14.99 -11.57
N THR A 298 0.41 -15.78 -12.50
CA THR A 298 -1.03 -15.80 -12.75
C THR A 298 -1.80 -16.20 -11.49
N ALA A 299 -1.34 -17.19 -10.73
CA ALA A 299 -1.97 -17.54 -9.44
C ALA A 299 -1.92 -16.38 -8.45
N GLY A 300 -0.78 -15.68 -8.37
CA GLY A 300 -0.64 -14.44 -7.60
C GLY A 300 -1.63 -13.35 -8.01
N LEU A 301 -1.78 -13.09 -9.32
CA LEU A 301 -2.75 -12.13 -9.86
C LEU A 301 -4.19 -12.49 -9.48
N LEU A 302 -4.56 -13.78 -9.51
CA LEU A 302 -5.89 -14.23 -9.11
C LEU A 302 -6.12 -14.07 -7.59
N THR A 303 -5.12 -14.38 -6.76
CA THR A 303 -5.19 -14.13 -5.32
C THR A 303 -5.35 -12.63 -5.03
N ALA A 304 -4.56 -11.78 -5.70
CA ALA A 304 -4.66 -10.33 -5.61
C ALA A 304 -6.03 -9.82 -6.03
N ALA A 305 -6.59 -10.32 -7.15
CA ALA A 305 -7.92 -9.97 -7.60
C ALA A 305 -8.97 -10.31 -6.55
N GLY A 306 -8.92 -11.52 -5.97
CA GLY A 306 -9.82 -11.93 -4.88
C GLY A 306 -9.75 -11.00 -3.66
N LEU A 307 -8.55 -10.60 -3.24
CA LEU A 307 -8.35 -9.65 -2.13
C LEU A 307 -8.93 -8.27 -2.43
N THR A 308 -8.70 -7.76 -3.65
CA THR A 308 -9.24 -6.45 -4.06
C THR A 308 -10.76 -6.46 -4.19
N PHE A 309 -11.37 -7.54 -4.68
CA PHE A 309 -12.83 -7.70 -4.69
C PHE A 309 -13.41 -7.85 -3.28
N ALA A 310 -12.75 -8.57 -2.38
CA ALA A 310 -13.13 -8.60 -0.97
C ALA A 310 -13.07 -7.20 -0.35
N GLY A 311 -12.05 -6.41 -0.72
CA GLY A 311 -11.95 -4.98 -0.37
C GLY A 311 -13.12 -4.16 -0.93
N ALA A 312 -13.49 -4.36 -2.20
CA ALA A 312 -14.62 -3.67 -2.81
C ALA A 312 -15.94 -3.96 -2.05
N LEU A 313 -16.17 -5.22 -1.68
CA LEU A 313 -17.32 -5.63 -0.87
C LEU A 313 -17.28 -5.02 0.54
N LEU A 314 -16.11 -4.97 1.16
CA LEU A 314 -15.92 -4.35 2.47
C LEU A 314 -16.22 -2.85 2.42
N ALA A 315 -15.73 -2.14 1.40
CA ALA A 315 -15.96 -0.72 1.20
C ALA A 315 -17.44 -0.42 0.99
N ALA A 316 -18.13 -1.27 0.21
CA ALA A 316 -19.57 -1.14 -0.02
C ALA A 316 -20.42 -1.38 1.24
N ARG A 317 -19.94 -2.20 2.20
CA ARG A 317 -20.70 -2.58 3.40
C ARG A 317 -20.36 -1.73 4.62
N VAL A 318 -19.09 -1.65 5.00
CA VAL A 318 -18.67 -1.06 6.30
C VAL A 318 -18.89 0.44 6.35
N LEU A 319 -18.85 1.08 5.19
CA LEU A 319 -18.91 2.51 5.12
C LEU A 319 -20.33 3.05 4.83
N ARG A 320 -21.29 2.19 4.48
CA ARG A 320 -22.71 2.59 4.32
C ARG A 320 -23.36 3.10 5.61
N ASP A 321 -22.85 2.70 6.77
CA ASP A 321 -23.51 2.89 8.06
C ASP A 321 -22.97 4.11 8.86
N GLY A 322 -22.22 5.02 8.22
CA GLY A 322 -21.77 6.26 8.85
C GLY A 322 -22.89 7.30 8.92
N SER A 323 -23.38 7.57 10.13
CA SER A 323 -24.28 8.69 10.48
C SER A 323 -23.90 10.01 9.80
N PRO A 324 -24.88 10.93 9.60
CA PRO A 324 -24.67 12.19 8.89
C PRO A 324 -23.44 12.90 9.42
N ILE A 325 -22.62 13.40 8.49
CA ILE A 325 -21.49 14.28 8.74
C ILE A 325 -21.97 15.33 9.74
N ILE A 326 -21.58 15.20 11.02
CA ILE A 326 -21.71 16.32 11.94
C ILE A 326 -20.77 17.35 11.34
N SER A 327 -21.36 18.38 10.74
CA SER A 327 -20.64 19.55 10.26
C SER A 327 -19.67 19.96 11.34
N SER A 328 -18.38 19.90 11.02
CA SER A 328 -17.36 20.51 11.86
C SER A 328 -17.82 21.95 12.16
N PRO A 329 -17.75 22.43 13.41
CA PRO A 329 -18.04 23.84 13.75
C PRO A 329 -17.18 24.86 13.00
N HIS A 330 -16.27 24.41 12.14
CA HIS A 330 -15.37 25.22 11.33
C HIS A 330 -15.62 25.12 9.83
N ASP A 331 -16.84 24.76 9.39
CA ASP A 331 -17.23 25.02 8.01
C ASP A 331 -17.27 26.54 7.75
N LYS A 332 -16.14 27.07 7.29
CA LYS A 332 -15.96 28.48 6.90
C LYS A 332 -16.79 28.86 5.66
N ARG A 333 -17.67 27.99 5.17
CA ARG A 333 -18.64 28.30 4.09
C ARG A 333 -20.01 28.70 4.60
N ALA A 334 -20.23 28.77 5.91
CA ALA A 334 -21.46 29.27 6.51
C ALA A 334 -21.17 30.45 7.45
N VAL A 335 -20.92 31.63 6.87
CA VAL A 335 -21.26 32.92 7.50
C VAL A 335 -21.88 33.77 6.38
N PRO A 336 -23.09 34.34 6.61
CA PRO A 336 -23.84 35.06 5.58
C PRO A 336 -23.11 36.29 5.02
#